data_AF-L8GHA3-F1
#
_entry.id   AF-L8GHA3-F1
#
_cell.length_a   1.000
_cell.length_b   1.000
_cell.length_c   1.000
_cell.angle_alpha   90.00
_cell.angle_beta   90.00
_cell.angle_gamma   90.00
#
_symmetry.space_group_name_H-M   'P 1'
#
loop_
_entity.id
_entity.type
_entity.pdbx_description
1 polymer ?
#
loop_
_entity_poly.entity_id
_entity_poly.type
_entity_poly.pdbx_seq_one_letter_code
_entity_poly.pdbx_strand_id
1 'polypeptide(L)'
;MKTALIAITLLCLALASIVVMGDELEEQQQQPQWAVKVEEGHNPDEVAEQHGFINLGPVANLKNYFLFEARHQNKRSTQHAATSLAEHPGVSWMEEQEVKQHEKKRRN
;
A
#
# COMPACT_ATOMS: atom_id res chain seq x y z
N MET A 1 5.11 17.79 -51.99
CA MET A 1 4.85 16.39 -51.59
C MET A 1 5.90 15.85 -50.61
N LYS A 2 7.21 16.01 -50.88
CA LYS A 2 8.29 15.51 -50.00
C LYS A 2 8.34 16.19 -48.61
N THR A 3 8.09 17.49 -48.55
CA THR A 3 8.06 18.27 -47.29
C THR A 3 6.91 17.87 -46.36
N ALA A 4 5.73 17.58 -46.92
CA ALA A 4 4.58 17.08 -46.16
C ALA A 4 4.83 15.68 -45.60
N LEU A 5 5.48 14.80 -46.38
CA LEU A 5 5.89 13.47 -45.92
C LEU A 5 6.87 13.54 -44.74
N ILE A 6 7.87 14.43 -44.81
CA ILE A 6 8.83 14.64 -43.72
C ILE A 6 8.13 15.18 -42.46
N ALA A 7 7.23 16.15 -42.61
CA ALA A 7 6.49 16.72 -41.48
C ALA A 7 5.59 15.69 -40.79
N ILE A 8 4.93 14.82 -41.56
CA ILE A 8 4.10 13.72 -41.03
C ILE A 8 4.98 12.71 -40.27
N THR A 9 6.13 12.33 -40.83
CA THR A 9 7.04 11.41 -40.13
C THR A 9 7.61 11.98 -38.82
N LEU A 10 7.93 13.28 -38.78
CA LEU A 10 8.40 13.94 -37.56
C LEU A 10 7.31 14.05 -36.50
N LEU A 11 6.07 14.33 -36.90
CA LEU A 11 4.92 14.35 -36.00
C LEU A 11 4.63 12.96 -35.42
N CYS A 12 4.70 11.91 -36.25
CA CYS A 12 4.53 10.53 -35.79
C CYS A 12 5.61 10.10 -34.79
N LEU A 13 6.87 10.48 -35.03
CA LEU A 13 7.98 10.22 -34.09
C LEU A 13 7.77 10.95 -32.76
N ALA A 14 7.37 12.22 -32.80
CA ALA A 14 7.11 13.00 -31.59
C ALA A 14 5.93 12.44 -30.76
N LEU A 15 4.85 12.02 -31.41
CA LEU A 15 3.71 11.38 -30.74
C LEU A 15 4.06 10.00 -30.18
N ALA A 16 4.89 9.22 -30.87
CA ALA A 16 5.36 7.93 -30.38
C ALA A 16 6.21 8.10 -29.10
N SER A 17 7.05 9.13 -29.02
CA SER A 17 7.84 9.42 -27.81
C SER A 17 6.97 9.79 -26.61
N ILE A 18 5.87 10.53 -26.81
CA ILE A 18 4.94 10.92 -25.73
C ILE A 18 4.22 9.71 -25.15
N VAL A 19 3.84 8.73 -25.97
CA VAL A 19 3.16 7.50 -25.51
C VAL A 19 4.11 6.61 -24.70
N VAL A 20 5.40 6.55 -25.04
CA VAL A 20 6.38 5.72 -24.33
C VAL A 20 6.69 6.28 -22.93
N MET A 21 6.53 7.58 -22.68
CA MET A 21 6.74 8.17 -21.35
C MET A 21 5.50 8.12 -20.44
N GLY A 22 4.36 7.62 -20.94
CA GLY A 22 3.09 7.60 -20.21
C GLY A 22 2.85 6.37 -19.33
N ASP A 23 3.76 5.39 -19.33
CA ASP A 23 3.54 4.06 -18.72
C ASP A 23 4.52 3.73 -17.58
N GLU A 24 5.20 4.74 -17.01
CA GLU A 24 5.78 4.61 -15.67
C GLU A 24 4.66 4.88 -14.67
N LEU A 25 3.74 3.91 -14.53
CA LEU A 25 2.95 3.78 -13.31
C LEU A 25 3.94 3.51 -12.19
N GLU A 26 4.38 4.57 -11.50
CA GLU A 26 5.13 4.44 -10.26
C GLU A 26 4.36 3.49 -9.36
N GLU A 27 4.88 2.26 -9.22
CA GLU A 27 4.36 1.28 -8.30
C GLU A 27 4.71 1.80 -6.90
N GLN A 28 3.88 2.71 -6.36
CA GLN A 28 4.05 3.20 -5.01
C GLN A 28 3.93 1.99 -4.08
N GLN A 29 5.07 1.51 -3.60
CA GLN A 29 5.14 0.37 -2.74
C GLN A 29 4.41 0.70 -1.43
N GLN A 30 3.18 0.18 -1.32
CA GLN A 30 2.33 0.45 -0.17
C GLN A 30 3.00 -0.09 1.10
N GLN A 31 2.93 0.69 2.18
CA GLN A 31 3.45 0.24 3.46
C GLN A 31 2.68 -1.00 3.92
N PRO A 32 3.35 -1.94 4.60
CA PRO A 32 2.67 -3.07 5.21
C PRO A 32 1.61 -2.62 6.23
N GLN A 33 0.45 -3.27 6.20
CA GLN A 33 -0.70 -2.96 7.06
C GLN A 33 -1.18 -4.21 7.79
N TRP A 34 -1.76 -4.04 8.98
CA TRP A 34 -2.32 -5.10 9.81
C TRP A 34 -3.72 -4.76 10.25
N ALA A 35 -4.62 -5.72 10.16
CA ALA A 35 -5.90 -5.65 10.87
C ALA A 35 -5.67 -6.14 12.30
N VAL A 36 -6.04 -5.34 13.29
CA VAL A 36 -5.76 -5.57 14.71
C VAL A 36 -7.05 -5.48 15.50
N LYS A 37 -7.34 -6.47 16.33
CA LYS A 37 -8.41 -6.40 17.32
C LYS A 37 -7.85 -5.89 18.65
N VAL A 38 -8.29 -4.70 19.04
CA VAL A 38 -7.92 -4.08 20.31
C VAL A 38 -9.00 -4.35 21.35
N GLU A 39 -8.62 -4.76 22.56
CA GLU A 39 -9.57 -5.04 23.63
C GLU A 39 -10.21 -3.78 24.18
N GLU A 40 -11.45 -3.90 24.66
CA GLU A 40 -12.17 -2.77 25.26
C GLU A 40 -11.38 -2.18 26.44
N GLY A 41 -11.33 -0.85 26.53
CA GLY A 41 -10.58 -0.14 27.55
C GLY A 41 -9.14 0.20 27.17
N HIS A 42 -8.62 -0.30 26.04
CA HIS A 42 -7.37 0.17 25.47
C HIS A 42 -7.64 1.19 24.35
N ASN A 43 -6.80 2.22 24.28
CA ASN A 43 -6.86 3.21 23.21
C ASN A 43 -6.07 2.69 21.99
N PRO A 44 -6.69 2.46 20.83
CA PRO A 44 -6.01 1.93 19.65
C PRO A 44 -4.89 2.84 19.13
N ASP A 45 -5.00 4.16 19.29
CA ASP A 45 -3.95 5.10 18.88
C ASP A 45 -2.69 4.94 19.74
N GLU A 46 -2.86 4.79 21.06
CA GLU A 46 -1.75 4.56 21.99
C GLU A 46 -1.10 3.20 21.77
N VAL A 47 -1.90 2.16 21.54
CA VAL A 47 -1.40 0.81 21.22
C VAL A 47 -0.59 0.84 19.92
N ALA A 48 -1.09 1.49 18.87
CA ALA A 48 -0.34 1.63 17.62
C ALA A 48 0.99 2.38 17.83
N GLU A 49 0.95 3.54 18.50
CA GLU A 49 2.13 4.38 18.71
C GLU A 49 3.21 3.69 19.53
N GLN A 50 2.84 2.99 20.61
CA GLN A 50 3.77 2.24 21.47
C GLN A 50 4.60 1.20 20.72
N HIS A 51 4.02 0.60 19.68
CA HIS A 51 4.66 -0.45 18.90
C HIS A 51 5.22 0.01 17.56
N GLY A 52 5.25 1.32 17.29
CA GLY A 52 5.83 1.87 16.05
C GLY A 52 4.90 1.79 14.84
N PHE A 53 3.59 1.80 15.07
CA PHE A 53 2.54 1.82 14.06
C PHE A 53 1.84 3.19 14.01
N ILE A 54 1.02 3.34 12.97
CA ILE A 54 0.04 4.42 12.81
C ILE A 54 -1.33 3.74 12.77
N ASN A 55 -2.25 4.18 13.60
CA ASN A 55 -3.64 3.74 13.50
C ASN A 55 -4.32 4.51 12.35
N LEU A 56 -4.72 3.80 11.31
CA LEU A 56 -5.47 4.33 10.16
C LEU A 56 -6.98 4.38 10.41
N GLY A 57 -7.44 3.87 11.56
CA GLY A 57 -8.83 3.89 11.98
C GLY A 57 -9.52 2.53 11.91
N PRO A 58 -10.84 2.50 12.12
CA PRO A 58 -11.59 1.26 12.23
C PRO A 58 -11.72 0.50 10.91
N VAL A 59 -11.70 -0.83 10.99
CA VAL A 59 -11.94 -1.72 9.84
C VAL A 59 -13.44 -1.89 9.63
N ALA A 60 -14.00 -1.13 8.69
CA ALA A 60 -15.41 -1.19 8.31
C ALA A 60 -16.36 -1.16 9.53
N ASN A 61 -17.26 -2.14 9.64
CA ASN A 61 -18.25 -2.23 10.73
C ASN A 61 -17.85 -3.26 11.81
N LEU A 62 -16.57 -3.66 11.87
CA LEU A 62 -16.09 -4.63 12.84
C LEU A 62 -15.77 -3.93 14.16
N LYS A 63 -16.41 -4.37 15.25
CA LYS A 63 -16.23 -3.76 16.57
C LYS A 63 -14.82 -4.01 17.10
N ASN A 64 -14.14 -2.93 17.45
CA ASN A 64 -12.77 -2.90 17.98
C ASN A 64 -11.69 -3.46 17.05
N TYR A 65 -11.94 -3.52 15.74
CA TYR A 65 -10.92 -3.81 14.75
C TYR A 65 -10.41 -2.51 14.13
N PHE A 66 -9.10 -2.38 14.06
CA PHE A 66 -8.42 -1.20 13.55
C PHE A 66 -7.36 -1.61 12.52
N LEU A 67 -7.11 -0.74 11.56
CA LEU A 67 -6.10 -0.93 10.53
C LEU A 67 -4.84 -0.19 10.96
N PHE A 68 -3.75 -0.90 11.21
CA PHE A 68 -2.47 -0.33 11.61
C PHE A 68 -1.47 -0.39 10.47
N GLU A 69 -0.67 0.65 10.29
CA GLU A 69 0.40 0.72 9.28
C GLU A 69 1.75 0.89 9.97
N ALA A 70 2.75 0.11 9.54
CA ALA A 70 4.09 0.21 10.13
C ALA A 70 4.78 1.53 9.71
N ARG A 71 5.40 2.23 10.67
CA ARG A 71 6.19 3.45 10.37
C ARG A 71 7.50 3.16 9.63
N HIS A 72 8.01 1.94 9.73
CA HIS A 72 9.27 1.52 9.13
C HIS A 72 9.07 0.71 7.84
N GLN A 73 9.89 1.00 6.82
CA GLN A 73 9.91 0.28 5.54
C GLN A 73 10.79 -0.97 5.55
N ASN A 74 11.71 -1.10 6.52
CA ASN A 74 12.61 -2.25 6.56
C ASN A 74 11.88 -3.49 7.09
N LYS A 75 11.80 -4.53 6.25
CA LYS A 75 11.15 -5.81 6.57
C LYS A 75 11.49 -6.38 7.95
N ARG A 76 12.75 -6.32 8.38
CA ARG A 76 13.17 -6.84 9.69
C ARG A 76 12.61 -6.01 10.84
N SER A 77 12.68 -4.68 10.72
CA SER A 77 12.14 -3.76 11.73
C SER A 77 10.63 -3.90 11.84
N THR A 78 9.96 -3.98 10.70
CA THR A 78 8.51 -4.20 10.60
C THR A 78 8.10 -5.53 11.24
N GLN A 79 8.82 -6.61 10.96
CA GLN A 79 8.54 -7.91 11.59
C GLN A 79 8.71 -7.86 13.11
N HIS A 80 9.75 -7.19 13.61
CA HIS A 80 9.98 -7.06 15.04
C HIS A 80 8.88 -6.24 15.73
N ALA A 81 8.48 -5.12 15.10
CA ALA A 81 7.35 -4.31 15.55
C ALA A 81 6.05 -5.13 15.57
N ALA A 82 5.79 -5.92 14.54
CA ALA A 82 4.62 -6.80 14.44
C ALA A 82 4.61 -7.87 15.55
N THR A 83 5.75 -8.52 15.82
CA THR A 83 5.86 -9.48 16.94
C THR A 83 5.58 -8.79 18.27
N SER A 84 6.16 -7.60 18.49
CA SER A 84 5.95 -6.85 19.73
C SER A 84 4.49 -6.42 19.92
N LEU A 85 3.83 -6.00 18.85
CA LEU A 85 2.40 -5.62 18.87
C LEU A 85 1.50 -6.82 19.18
N ALA A 86 1.80 -7.99 18.63
CA ALA A 86 1.04 -9.22 18.88
C ALA A 86 1.13 -9.68 20.35
N GLU A 87 2.17 -9.30 21.07
CA GLU A 87 2.36 -9.59 22.50
C GLU A 87 1.71 -8.55 23.43
N HIS A 88 1.18 -7.45 22.89
CA HIS A 88 0.56 -6.39 23.68
C HIS A 88 -0.69 -6.90 24.42
N PRO A 89 -0.87 -6.63 25.73
CA PRO A 89 -1.98 -7.17 26.53
C PRO A 89 -3.37 -6.72 26.04
N GLY A 90 -3.44 -5.57 25.37
CA GLY A 90 -4.66 -5.04 24.75
C GLY A 90 -4.92 -5.54 23.33
N VAL A 91 -4.12 -6.46 22.79
CA VAL A 91 -4.31 -7.02 21.44
C VAL A 91 -4.68 -8.50 21.57
N SER A 92 -5.87 -8.88 21.09
CA SER A 92 -6.32 -10.29 21.14
C SER A 92 -6.22 -11.01 19.80
N TRP A 93 -6.08 -10.27 18.70
CA TRP A 93 -5.92 -10.83 17.37
C TRP A 93 -5.26 -9.81 16.45
N MET A 94 -4.46 -10.28 15.49
CA MET A 94 -3.81 -9.47 14.48
C MET A 94 -3.48 -10.31 13.24
N GLU A 95 -3.63 -9.73 12.05
CA GLU A 95 -3.26 -10.36 10.77
C GLU A 95 -2.77 -9.32 9.76
N GLU A 96 -1.71 -9.65 9.01
CA GLU A 96 -1.18 -8.80 7.94
C GLU A 96 -2.16 -8.74 6.75
N GLN A 97 -2.32 -7.56 6.16
CA GLN A 97 -3.15 -7.34 4.98
C GLN A 97 -2.30 -7.40 3.71
N GLU A 98 -2.44 -8.49 2.95
CA GLU A 98 -1.81 -8.60 1.63
C GLU A 98 -2.67 -7.94 0.55
N VAL A 99 -2.19 -6.84 -0.04
CA VAL A 99 -2.81 -6.25 -1.23
C VAL A 99 -2.43 -7.09 -2.46
N LYS A 100 -3.40 -7.83 -3.01
CA LYS A 100 -3.22 -8.60 -4.24
C LYS A 100 -3.62 -7.77 -5.45
N GLN A 101 -2.65 -7.42 -6.27
CA GLN A 101 -2.92 -6.84 -7.58
C GLN A 101 -3.34 -7.94 -8.55
N HIS A 102 -4.53 -7.81 -9.14
CA HIS A 102 -5.03 -8.73 -10.15
C HIS A 102 -5.03 -8.05 -11.52
N GLU A 103 -4.13 -8.47 -12.41
CA GLU A 103 -4.15 -8.03 -13.80
C GLU A 103 -5.08 -8.93 -14.63
N LYS A 104 -6.11 -8.34 -15.25
CA LYS A 104 -7.02 -9.06 -16.13
C LYS A 104 -6.31 -9.32 -17.47
N LYS A 105 -5.63 -10.46 -17.59
CA LYS A 105 -5.10 -10.92 -18.88
C LYS A 105 -6.26 -11.10 -19.88
N ARG A 106 -6.24 -10.36 -20.98
CA ARG A 106 -7.15 -10.61 -22.11
C ARG A 106 -6.77 -11.94 -22.75
N ARG A 107 -7.72 -12.87 -22.86
CA ARG A 107 -7.56 -14.06 -23.69
C ARG A 107 -7.52 -13.59 -25.15
N ASN A 108 -6.39 -13.83 -25.83
CA ASN A 108 -6.31 -13.84 -27.29
C ASN A 108 -6.95 -15.12 -27.83
#